data_AF-A0A960FQL6-F1
#
_entry.id   AF-A0A960FQL6-F1
#
_cell.length_a   1.000
_cell.length_b   1.000
_cell.length_c   1.000
_cell.angle_alpha   90.00
_cell.angle_beta   90.00
_cell.angle_gamma   90.00
#
_symmetry.space_group_name_H-M   'P 1'
#
loop_
_entity.id
_entity.type
_entity.pdbx_description
1 polymer ?
#
loop_
_entity_poly.entity_id
_entity_poly.type
_entity_poly.pdbx_seq_one_letter_code
_entity_poly.pdbx_strand_id
1 'polypeptide(L)' 'MSVESTDLERTALERKDRDELATIAEAMGSKPGSRARKGEIVDLILELAGVTGGEDSAAEAADGAPGGDDASSG' A
#
# COMPACT_ATOMS: atom_id res chain seq x y z
N MET A 1 21.70 -5.47 -9.74
CA MET A 1 20.64 -6.48 -9.96
C MET A 1 19.35 -6.16 -9.19
N SER A 2 19.19 -4.97 -8.58
CA SER A 2 18.02 -4.70 -7.71
C SER A 2 16.75 -4.28 -8.45
N VAL A 3 16.85 -3.66 -9.63
CA VAL A 3 15.67 -3.22 -10.41
C VAL A 3 14.83 -4.40 -10.92
N GLU A 4 15.47 -5.46 -11.43
CA GLU A 4 14.79 -6.67 -11.90
C GLU A 4 13.92 -7.32 -10.81
N SER A 5 14.36 -7.26 -9.55
CA SER A 5 13.60 -7.77 -8.40
C SER A 5 12.34 -6.95 -8.16
N THR A 6 12.44 -5.62 -8.22
CA THR A 6 11.28 -4.73 -8.07
C THR A 6 10.25 -4.90 -9.19
N ASP A 7 10.70 -5.09 -10.44
CA ASP A 7 9.82 -5.30 -11.60
C ASP A 7 9.06 -6.63 -11.51
N LEU A 8 9.72 -7.68 -11.02
CA LEU A 8 9.10 -8.99 -10.80
C LEU A 8 8.03 -8.91 -9.69
N GLU A 9 8.34 -8.23 -8.59
CA GLU A 9 7.41 -8.02 -7.48
C GLU A 9 6.21 -7.15 -7.90
N ARG A 10 6.45 -6.08 -8.66
CA ARG A 10 5.39 -5.26 -9.26
C ARG A 10 4.49 -6.10 -10.16
N THR A 11 5.07 -6.92 -11.04
CA THR A 11 4.31 -7.82 -11.93
C THR A 11 3.49 -8.83 -11.13
N ALA A 12 4.01 -9.34 -10.01
CA ALA A 12 3.29 -10.26 -9.14
C ALA A 12 2.08 -9.59 -8.46
N LEU A 13 2.23 -8.35 -8.00
CA LEU A 13 1.15 -7.55 -7.42
C LEU A 13 0.11 -7.12 -8.47
N GLU A 14 0.55 -6.78 -9.69
CA GLU A 14 -0.35 -6.39 -10.79
C GLU A 14 -1.27 -7.52 -11.26
N ARG A 15 -0.93 -8.79 -10.96
CA ARG A 15 -1.80 -9.94 -11.22
C ARG A 15 -2.93 -10.12 -10.19
N LYS A 16 -2.80 -9.53 -9.00
CA LYS A 16 -3.81 -9.60 -7.93
C LYS A 16 -4.94 -8.61 -8.17
N ASP A 17 -6.08 -8.83 -7.54
CA ASP A 17 -7.17 -7.86 -7.57
C ASP A 17 -6.92 -6.68 -6.63
N ARG A 18 -7.59 -5.56 -6.91
CA ARG A 18 -7.48 -4.34 -6.12
C ARG A 18 -7.85 -4.56 -4.65
N ASP A 19 -8.88 -5.37 -4.39
CA ASP A 19 -9.33 -5.66 -3.02
C ASP A 19 -8.36 -6.60 -2.28
N GLU A 20 -7.73 -7.54 -2.98
CA GLU A 20 -6.67 -8.36 -2.42
C GLU A 20 -5.43 -7.50 -2.07
N LEU A 21 -5.07 -6.57 -2.95
CA LEU A 21 -3.98 -5.62 -2.69
C LEU A 21 -4.30 -4.74 -1.48
N ALA A 22 -5.53 -4.23 -1.36
CA ALA A 22 -5.96 -3.48 -0.19
C ALA A 22 -5.84 -4.29 1.10
N THR A 23 -6.24 -5.57 1.08
CA THR A 23 -6.12 -6.49 2.22
C THR A 23 -4.66 -6.71 2.62
N ILE A 24 -3.75 -6.84 1.64
CA ILE A 24 -2.31 -6.99 1.89
C ILE A 24 -1.74 -5.73 2.55
N ALA A 25 -2.07 -4.54 2.03
CA ALA A 25 -1.64 -3.28 2.61
C ALA A 25 -2.16 -3.14 4.06
N GLU A 26 -3.43 -3.49 4.32
CA GLU A 26 -4.02 -3.47 5.66
C GLU A 26 -3.32 -4.44 6.61
N ALA A 27 -2.98 -5.64 6.15
CA ALA A 27 -2.22 -6.62 6.93
C ALA A 27 -0.79 -6.13 7.27
N MET A 28 -0.21 -5.27 6.44
CA MET A 28 1.07 -4.60 6.71
C MET A 28 0.94 -3.34 7.58
N GLY A 29 -0.28 -2.96 7.97
CA GLY A 29 -0.55 -1.82 8.86
C GLY A 29 -0.86 -0.50 8.14
N SER A 30 -1.09 -0.52 6.82
CA SER A 30 -1.50 0.67 6.06
C SER A 30 -2.89 0.49 5.45
N LYS A 31 -3.73 1.52 5.48
CA LYS A 31 -5.09 1.44 4.94
C LYS A 31 -5.21 2.26 3.66
N PRO A 32 -5.16 1.65 2.46
CA PRO A 32 -5.35 2.39 1.23
C PRO A 32 -6.74 3.03 1.20
N GLY A 33 -6.81 4.28 0.73
CA GLY A 33 -8.07 5.00 0.64
C GLY A 33 -9.10 4.26 -0.22
N SER A 34 -10.39 4.37 0.11
CA SER A 34 -11.47 3.68 -0.63
C SER A 34 -11.54 4.01 -2.13
N ARG A 35 -10.92 5.14 -2.53
CA ARG A 35 -10.81 5.59 -3.93
C ARG A 35 -9.43 5.36 -4.55
N ALA A 36 -8.49 4.78 -3.81
CA ALA A 36 -7.14 4.51 -4.30
C ALA A 36 -7.21 3.60 -5.52
N ARG A 37 -6.40 3.96 -6.53
CA ARG A 37 -6.29 3.16 -7.75
C ARG A 37 -5.42 1.94 -7.48
N LYS A 38 -5.61 0.89 -8.26
CA LYS A 38 -4.79 -0.34 -8.16
C LYS A 38 -3.28 -0.03 -8.16
N GLY A 39 -2.83 0.82 -9.08
CA GLY A 39 -1.41 1.23 -9.16
C GLY A 39 -0.91 1.87 -7.87
N GLU A 40 -1.68 2.81 -7.30
CA GLU A 40 -1.34 3.47 -6.03
C GLU A 40 -1.24 2.47 -4.87
N ILE A 41 -2.09 1.45 -4.83
CA ILE A 41 -2.01 0.39 -3.80
C ILE A 41 -0.79 -0.50 -4.03
N VAL A 42 -0.44 -0.81 -5.27
CA VAL A 42 0.79 -1.56 -5.60
C VAL A 42 2.03 -0.79 -5.15
N ASP A 43 2.11 0.50 -5.48
CA ASP A 43 3.24 1.34 -5.10
C ASP A 43 3.36 1.44 -3.57
N LEU A 44 2.24 1.61 -2.86
CA LEU A 44 2.19 1.58 -1.39
C LEU A 44 2.70 0.25 -0.81
N ILE A 45 2.32 -0.88 -1.39
CA ILE A 45 2.78 -2.20 -0.92
C ILE A 45 4.29 -2.34 -1.10
N LEU A 46 4.82 -1.91 -2.24
CA LEU A 46 6.26 -1.97 -2.53
C LEU A 46 7.07 -1.06 -1.59
N GLU A 47 6.52 0.10 -1.24
CA GLU A 47 7.11 1.01 -0.24
C GLU A 47 7.14 0.34 1.14
N LEU A 48 6.02 -0.23 1.59
CA LEU A 48 5.92 -0.94 2.87
C LEU A 48 6.82 -2.17 2.94
N ALA A 49 7.04 -2.85 1.82
CA ALA A 49 7.95 -3.98 1.70
C ALA A 49 9.44 -3.56 1.69
N GLY A 50 9.74 -2.26 1.64
CA GLY A 50 11.12 -1.75 1.57
C GLY A 50 11.80 -2.02 0.24
N VAL A 51 11.02 -2.26 -0.81
CA VAL A 51 11.47 -2.68 -2.15
C VAL A 51 11.76 -1.47 -3.04
N THR A 52 11.20 -0.29 -2.69
CA THR A 52 11.51 1.00 -3.34
C THR A 52 12.92 1.45 -2.95
N GLY A 53 13.94 0.85 -3.57
CA GLY A 53 15.33 1.21 -3.37
C GLY A 53 15.69 2.51 -4.10
N GLY A 54 15.74 3.62 -3.36
CA GLY A 54 16.53 4.80 -3.72
C GLY A 54 15.77 5.99 -4.29
N GLU A 55 15.70 7.03 -3.46
CA GLU A 55 15.55 8.46 -3.78
C GLU A 55 14.13 8.96 -4.14
N ASP A 56 13.65 9.88 -3.30
CA ASP A 56 12.43 10.72 -3.43
C ASP A 56 11.08 10.17 -2.89
N SER A 57 11.04 9.67 -1.64
CA SER A 57 9.81 9.72 -0.84
C SER A 57 9.74 11.04 -0.05
N ALA A 58 9.64 12.16 -0.76
CA ALA A 58 9.25 13.43 -0.17
C ALA A 58 7.72 13.58 -0.27
N ALA A 59 7.06 13.10 0.79
CA ALA A 59 5.85 13.68 1.39
C ALA A 59 4.81 14.31 0.44
N GLU A 60 3.75 13.56 0.13
CA GLU A 60 2.37 14.06 0.25
C GLU A 60 1.44 12.90 0.65
N ALA A 61 1.63 12.40 1.88
CA ALA A 61 0.54 11.78 2.63
C ALA A 61 -0.41 12.92 3.07
N ALA A 62 -1.19 13.45 2.13
CA ALA A 62 -2.31 14.33 2.43
C ALA A 62 -3.45 13.49 3.03
N ASP A 63 -3.43 13.44 4.37
CA ASP A 63 -4.55 13.71 5.27
C ASP A 63 -5.95 13.17 4.90
N GLY A 64 -6.51 12.32 5.78
CA GLY A 64 -7.82 11.73 5.57
C GLY A 64 -8.45 10.86 6.69
N ALA A 65 -8.16 11.19 7.95
CA ALA A 65 -8.93 10.87 9.18
C ALA A 65 -8.85 9.47 9.85
N PRO A 66 -8.75 9.44 11.20
CA PRO A 66 -8.88 8.24 12.03
C PRO A 66 -10.35 7.95 12.32
N GLY A 67 -10.81 6.76 11.97
CA GLY A 67 -12.10 6.21 12.38
C GLY A 67 -11.89 4.98 13.24
N GLY A 68 -11.30 5.18 14.42
CA GLY A 68 -11.36 4.22 15.50
C GLY A 68 -12.63 4.51 16.30
N ASP A 69 -13.69 3.74 16.06
CA ASP A 69 -14.81 3.63 16.98
C ASP A 69 -14.83 2.21 17.54
N ASP A 70 -13.99 2.00 18.56
CA ASP A 70 -14.30 1.04 19.62
C ASP A 70 -15.36 1.68 20.52
N ALA A 71 -16.52 1.04 20.62
CA ALA A 71 -17.47 1.27 21.71
C ALA A 71 -18.25 -0.01 21.99
N SER A 72 -17.56 -0.96 22.62
CA SER A 72 -18.20 -1.93 23.51
C SER A 72 -18.42 -1.27 24.87
N SER A 73 -19.67 -0.93 25.21
CA SER A 73 -20.26 -0.98 26.58
C SER A 73 -21.49 -0.06 26.69
N GLY A 74 -22.61 -0.65 27.10
CA GLY A 74 -23.87 0.03 27.45
C GLY A 74 -25.00 -0.97 27.60
#